data_AF-E3N3D1-F1
#
_entry.id   AF-E3N3D1-F1
#
_cell.length_a   1.000
_cell.length_b   1.000
_cell.length_c   1.000
_cell.angle_alpha   90.00
_cell.angle_beta   90.00
_cell.angle_gamma   90.00
#
_symmetry.space_group_name_H-M   'P 1'
#
loop_
_entity.id
_entity.type
_entity.pdbx_description
1 polymer ?
#
loop_
_entity_poly.entity_id
_entity_poly.type
_entity_poly.pdbx_seq_one_letter_code
_entity_poly.pdbx_strand_id
1 'polypeptide(L)'
;MLHHLYLVRSALLGTCFYLPLFEGKIRPLVESRFIFPEEELMTFVKPKGTPEISNDGKNVRQIILECTIDVINWLIDHNPDDVKSIQEAVSIFKSMSL
;
A
#
# COMPACT_ATOMS: atom_id res chain seq x y z
N MET A 1 -10.75 17.79 -2.47
CA MET A 1 -9.93 16.71 -1.90
C MET A 1 -10.52 15.34 -2.23
N LEU A 2 -11.71 15.01 -1.71
CA LEU A 2 -12.40 13.73 -1.93
C LEU A 2 -12.36 13.17 -3.37
N HIS A 3 -12.65 13.99 -4.38
CA HIS A 3 -12.61 13.55 -5.78
C HIS A 3 -11.22 13.03 -6.20
N HIS A 4 -10.14 13.69 -5.80
CA HIS A 4 -8.78 13.24 -6.11
C HIS A 4 -8.45 11.92 -5.41
N LEU A 5 -8.95 11.72 -4.19
CA LEU A 5 -8.80 10.45 -3.48
C LEU A 5 -9.52 9.31 -4.21
N TYR A 6 -10.72 9.55 -4.76
CA TYR A 6 -11.40 8.56 -5.60
C TYR A 6 -10.60 8.18 -6.85
N LEU A 7 -9.94 9.16 -7.48
CA LEU A 7 -9.08 8.91 -8.64
C LEU A 7 -7.87 8.06 -8.26
N VAL A 8 -7.20 8.41 -7.15
CA VAL A 8 -6.05 7.65 -6.64
C VAL A 8 -6.45 6.22 -6.29
N ARG A 9 -7.56 6.02 -5.56
CA ARG A 9 -8.04 4.66 -5.22
C ARG A 9 -8.35 3.85 -6.47
N SER A 10 -9.02 4.44 -7.46
CA SER A 10 -9.38 3.75 -8.71
C SER A 10 -8.13 3.34 -9.48
N ALA A 11 -7.13 4.22 -9.59
CA ALA A 11 -5.86 3.93 -10.24
C ALA A 11 -5.10 2.81 -9.51
N LEU A 12 -5.06 2.86 -8.18
CA LEU A 12 -4.41 1.86 -7.34
C LEU A 12 -5.08 0.49 -7.49
N LEU A 13 -6.41 0.39 -7.34
CA LEU A 13 -7.14 -0.87 -7.47
C LEU A 13 -7.01 -1.48 -8.87
N GLY A 14 -6.95 -0.66 -9.91
CA GLY A 14 -6.74 -1.14 -11.28
C GLY A 14 -5.32 -1.69 -11.53
N THR A 15 -4.33 -1.23 -10.77
CA THR A 15 -2.91 -1.56 -10.99
C THR A 15 -2.28 -2.40 -9.88
N CYS A 16 -3.02 -2.73 -8.81
CA CYS A 16 -2.47 -3.33 -7.59
C CYS A 16 -1.69 -4.63 -7.84
N PHE A 17 -2.16 -5.48 -8.76
CA PHE A 17 -1.50 -6.74 -9.14
C PHE A 17 -0.16 -6.55 -9.86
N TYR A 18 0.09 -5.37 -10.41
CA TYR A 18 1.36 -5.03 -11.08
C TYR A 18 2.32 -4.28 -10.16
N LEU A 19 1.85 -3.78 -9.01
CA LEU A 19 2.70 -3.09 -8.06
C LEU A 19 3.58 -4.09 -7.30
N PRO A 20 4.87 -3.77 -7.11
CA PRO A 20 5.76 -4.60 -6.30
C PRO A 20 5.22 -4.74 -4.87
N LEU A 21 5.52 -5.87 -4.22
CA LEU A 21 5.18 -6.11 -2.82
C LEU A 21 5.97 -5.17 -1.90
N PHE A 22 5.52 -5.00 -0.66
CA PHE A 22 6.31 -4.25 0.32
C PHE A 22 7.61 -4.98 0.66
N GLU A 23 8.67 -4.21 0.81
CA GLU A 23 9.97 -4.67 1.27
C GLU A 23 10.22 -4.15 2.68
N GLY A 24 10.81 -4.97 3.54
CA GLY A 24 11.09 -4.56 4.90
C GLY A 24 11.78 -5.63 5.73
N LYS A 25 12.32 -5.22 6.88
CA LYS A 25 12.86 -6.17 7.85
C LYS A 25 11.71 -7.00 8.42
N ILE A 26 11.83 -8.32 8.31
CA ILE A 26 10.92 -9.25 8.98
C ILE A 26 10.98 -8.96 10.48
N ARG A 27 9.84 -8.58 11.07
CA ARG A 27 9.71 -8.40 12.52
C ARG A 27 9.10 -9.68 13.09
N PRO A 28 9.87 -10.51 13.82
CA PRO A 28 9.33 -11.73 14.39
C PRO A 28 8.27 -11.37 15.43
N LEU A 29 7.12 -12.04 15.37
CA LEU A 29 6.14 -11.97 16.45
C LEU A 29 6.65 -12.85 17.58
N VAL A 30 6.55 -12.37 18.82
CA VAL A 30 7.10 -13.04 20.02
C VAL A 30 6.57 -14.47 20.20
N GLU A 31 5.44 -14.81 19.57
CA GLU A 31 4.79 -16.12 19.65
C GLU A 31 4.66 -16.86 18.30
N SER A 32 5.25 -16.37 17.20
CA SER A 32 5.18 -17.12 15.94
C SER A 32 6.14 -18.31 15.97
N ARG A 33 5.64 -19.52 15.68
CA ARG A 33 6.51 -20.64 15.24
C ARG A 33 7.36 -20.13 14.09
N PHE A 34 8.65 -20.49 14.05
CA PHE A 34 9.56 -20.10 12.98
C PHE A 34 8.97 -20.53 11.63
N ILE A 35 8.34 -19.58 10.92
CA ILE A 35 7.97 -19.74 9.52
C ILE A 35 9.25 -19.44 8.76
N PHE A 36 9.77 -20.42 8.03
CA PHE A 36 10.94 -20.20 7.20
C PHE A 36 10.53 -19.25 6.07
N PRO A 37 11.29 -18.18 5.77
CA PRO A 37 10.94 -17.21 4.72
C PRO A 37 10.68 -17.85 3.35
N GLU A 38 11.29 -19.02 3.12
CA GLU A 38 11.13 -19.85 1.92
C GLU A 38 9.70 -20.38 1.73
N GLU A 39 8.93 -20.55 2.82
CA GLU A 39 7.56 -21.06 2.80
C GLU A 39 6.52 -19.94 2.54
N GLU A 40 6.82 -18.70 2.92
CA GLU A 40 5.96 -17.52 2.68
C GLU A 40 6.08 -16.99 1.23
N LEU A 41 7.25 -17.17 0.59
CA LEU A 41 7.47 -16.76 -0.80
C LEU A 41 6.74 -17.64 -1.82
N MET A 42 6.18 -18.79 -1.40
CA MET A 42 5.46 -19.73 -2.27
C MET A 42 4.01 -19.32 -2.58
N THR A 43 3.42 -18.35 -1.87
CA THR A 43 2.00 -18.00 -2.02
C THR A 43 1.72 -16.90 -3.06
N PHE A 44 2.74 -16.22 -3.57
CA PHE A 44 2.58 -15.17 -4.58
C PHE A 44 3.36 -15.49 -5.86
N VAL A 45 2.71 -16.21 -6.77
CA VAL A 45 3.26 -16.45 -8.12
C VAL A 45 3.10 -15.17 -8.94
N LYS A 46 4.12 -14.29 -8.92
CA LYS A 46 4.22 -13.21 -9.91
C LYS A 46 4.40 -13.85 -11.29
N PRO A 47 3.54 -13.55 -12.29
CA PRO A 47 3.73 -14.08 -13.64
C PRO A 47 5.14 -13.78 -14.14
N LYS A 48 5.82 -14.76 -14.74
CA LYS A 48 7.12 -14.53 -15.38
C LYS A 48 6.97 -13.40 -16.41
N GLY A 49 7.75 -12.34 -16.25
CA GLY A 49 7.74 -11.18 -17.16
C GLY A 49 6.85 -10.00 -16.73
N THR A 50 6.23 -10.03 -15.55
CA THR A 50 5.53 -8.83 -15.02
C THR A 50 6.55 -7.71 -14.80
N PRO A 51 6.40 -6.56 -15.48
CA PRO A 51 7.30 -5.42 -15.30
C PRO A 51 7.31 -5.00 -13.84
N GLU A 52 8.49 -4.76 -13.27
CA GLU A 52 8.59 -4.10 -11.97
C GLU A 52 8.28 -2.62 -12.17
N ILE A 53 7.05 -2.25 -11.78
CA ILE A 53 6.65 -0.85 -11.74
C ILE A 53 7.47 -0.18 -10.62
N SER A 54 8.51 0.54 -11.03
CA SER A 54 9.34 1.37 -10.17
C SER A 54 9.27 2.83 -10.66
N ASN A 55 9.44 3.76 -9.74
CA ASN A 55 9.59 5.18 -10.04
C ASN A 55 10.96 5.62 -9.50
N ASP A 56 11.91 5.94 -10.40
CA ASP A 56 13.32 6.20 -10.04
C ASP A 56 13.97 5.07 -9.21
N GLY A 57 13.64 3.81 -9.53
CA GLY A 57 14.11 2.64 -8.77
C GLY A 57 13.45 2.45 -7.40
N LYS A 58 12.49 3.30 -7.03
CA LYS A 58 11.72 3.16 -5.80
C LYS A 58 10.48 2.31 -6.03
N ASN A 59 10.17 1.50 -5.03
CA ASN A 59 8.97 0.68 -4.96
C ASN A 59 7.72 1.58 -4.96
N VAL A 60 6.95 1.57 -6.05
CA VAL A 60 5.80 2.47 -6.20
C VAL A 60 4.72 2.23 -5.14
N ARG A 61 4.57 0.98 -4.67
CA ARG A 61 3.65 0.66 -3.57
C ARG A 61 4.08 1.36 -2.29
N GLN A 62 5.37 1.37 -1.98
CA GLN A 62 5.92 2.10 -0.83
C GLN A 62 5.66 3.60 -0.92
N ILE A 63 5.88 4.20 -2.09
CA ILE A 63 5.64 5.64 -2.31
C ILE A 63 4.17 6.00 -2.05
N ILE A 64 3.25 5.21 -2.60
CA ILE A 64 1.80 5.44 -2.43
C ILE A 64 1.41 5.33 -0.95
N LEU A 65 1.98 4.38 -0.22
CA LEU A 65 1.74 4.20 1.21
C LEU A 65 2.17 5.46 1.99
N GLU A 66 3.40 5.93 1.77
CA GLU A 66 3.95 7.12 2.42
C GLU A 66 3.09 8.36 2.14
N CYS A 67 2.77 8.61 0.86
CA CYS A 67 1.89 9.72 0.49
C CYS A 67 0.49 9.61 1.13
N THR A 68 -0.06 8.41 1.24
CA THR A 68 -1.39 8.21 1.84
C THR A 68 -1.35 8.51 3.35
N ILE A 69 -0.29 8.09 4.05
CA ILE A 69 -0.09 8.41 5.47
C ILE A 69 0.00 9.91 5.68
N ASP A 70 0.80 10.61 4.87
CA ASP A 70 0.93 12.07 4.96
C ASP A 70 -0.40 12.80 4.74
N VAL A 71 -1.20 12.33 3.78
CA VAL A 71 -2.54 12.88 3.53
C VAL A 71 -3.49 12.62 4.70
N ILE A 72 -3.45 11.42 5.31
CA ILE A 72 -4.27 11.12 6.49
C ILE A 72 -3.90 12.05 7.64
N ASN A 73 -2.61 12.19 7.94
CA ASN A 73 -2.13 13.07 9.01
C ASN A 73 -2.55 14.52 8.75
N TRP A 74 -2.35 15.01 7.52
CA TRP A 74 -2.75 16.35 7.14
C TRP A 74 -4.27 16.58 7.30
N LEU A 75 -5.10 15.62 6.89
CA LEU A 75 -6.56 15.70 7.03
C LEU A 75 -6.98 15.75 8.50
N ILE A 76 -6.36 14.94 9.37
CA ILE A 76 -6.65 14.94 10.80
C ILE A 76 -6.27 16.29 11.43
N ASP A 77 -5.11 16.83 11.07
CA ASP A 77 -4.58 18.05 11.67
C ASP A 77 -5.30 19.32 11.19
N HIS A 78 -5.73 19.36 9.92
CA HIS A 78 -6.21 20.60 9.28
C HIS A 78 -7.69 20.58 8.90
N ASN A 79 -8.29 19.41 8.67
CA ASN A 79 -9.69 19.28 8.24
C ASN A 79 -10.37 18.04 8.85
N PRO A 80 -10.42 17.92 10.19
CA PRO A 80 -10.95 16.73 10.87
C PRO A 80 -12.43 16.45 10.56
N ASP A 81 -13.19 17.49 10.19
CA ASP A 81 -14.61 17.37 9.83
C ASP A 81 -14.84 16.85 8.39
N ASP A 82 -13.81 16.76 7.54
CA ASP A 82 -13.91 16.12 6.22
C ASP A 82 -13.84 14.59 6.33
N VAL A 83 -14.83 14.03 7.04
CA VAL A 83 -14.96 12.61 7.35
C VAL A 83 -14.94 11.76 6.07
N LYS A 84 -15.47 12.28 4.96
CA LYS A 84 -15.50 11.55 3.68
C LYS A 84 -14.10 11.41 3.09
N SER A 85 -13.31 12.48 3.06
CA SER A 85 -11.93 12.40 2.59
C SER A 85 -11.09 11.51 3.51
N ILE A 86 -11.29 11.58 4.83
CA ILE A 86 -10.59 10.72 5.80
C ILE A 86 -10.93 9.24 5.55
N GLN A 87 -12.21 8.91 5.43
CA GLN A 87 -12.66 7.54 5.14
C GLN A 87 -12.07 7.02 3.83
N GLU A 88 -12.03 7.85 2.80
CA GLU A 88 -11.47 7.48 1.50
C GLU A 88 -9.95 7.27 1.57
N ALA A 89 -9.21 8.15 2.24
CA ALA A 89 -7.77 8.00 2.45
C ALA A 89 -7.45 6.72 3.26
N VAL A 90 -8.24 6.41 4.29
CA VAL A 90 -8.16 5.14 5.03
C VAL A 90 -8.50 3.94 4.15
N SER A 91 -9.45 4.07 3.21
CA SER A 91 -9.75 3.00 2.25
C SER A 91 -8.57 2.73 1.32
N ILE A 92 -7.88 3.77 0.86
CA ILE A 92 -6.65 3.64 0.06
C ILE A 92 -5.61 2.89 0.89
N PHE A 93 -5.36 3.33 2.12
CA PHE A 93 -4.41 2.69 3.04
C PHE A 93 -4.71 1.19 3.22
N LYS A 94 -5.97 0.81 3.45
CA LYS A 94 -6.39 -0.59 3.58
C LYS A 94 -6.20 -1.40 2.30
N SER A 95 -6.39 -0.79 1.13
CA SER A 95 -6.19 -1.50 -0.14
C SER A 95 -4.72 -1.81 -0.43
N MET A 96 -3.78 -1.19 0.28
CA MET A 96 -2.36 -1.46 0.11
C MET A 96 -1.91 -2.80 0.66
N SER A 97 -2.70 -3.43 1.55
CA SER A 97 -2.42 -4.77 2.08
C SER A 97 -2.94 -5.90 1.18
N LEU A 98 -3.57 -5.58 0.05
CA LEU A 98 -3.95 -6.52 -1.01
C LEU A 98 -2.78 -6.79 -1.95
#